data_AF-A0A4Z0PHA4-F1
#
_entry.id   AF-A0A4Z0PHA4-F1
#
_cell.length_a   1.000
_cell.length_b   1.000
_cell.length_c   1.000
_cell.angle_alpha   90.00
_cell.angle_beta   90.00
_cell.angle_gamma   90.00
#
_symmetry.space_group_name_H-M   'P 1'
#
loop_
_entity.id
_entity.type
_entity.pdbx_description
1 polymer ?
#
loop_
_entity_poly.entity_id
_entity_poly.type
_entity_poly.pdbx_seq_one_letter_code
_entity_poly.pdbx_strand_id
1 'polypeptide(L)'
;MKHGLLLGGILLVILPAAGQGLSSQGAVISIQSGAQVSVVGDVLISGSGTIDNAGTLRLTGNWTNNAGSGVLTPATGTVQLAGTSTQQIGGSTATTFHTLDVSGATGPVRLTTDASVGNSAGVLTLGATQLELNSKVLTLNNGAASALSRTTGTLVSESMPSAGYGRLNWVIGSNTGTYTIPMGTGSTAVPIVATITAAGNSTGMLSFATYATSPDNLPLPTGITALQGNPNYALDRYWVVQPTNYTLVPTSTLALGYRDSEWNTAPNTIVEGRLRLQRWNGTTWESPQGAVNTTANTVTTDLQNTYGIFASSDQNNPLPVELREFTARAQETEAFLNWATASELNNEGFFVEVSVDSKTFQRLGFVAGRGTTSSAQKYQFTDLGAARRGSVQYYRLRQRDTDGTDHYSPVRTVSFPQKTAGSLTAAPNPTRSQYTVHLTAARAQTIQLTIHDALGRLVSQVPMLLQAGENQLPATFDAQQPVGVYLLTAVVDGQVLRTRLVRE
;
A
#
# COMPACT_ATOMS: atom_id res chain seq x y z
N MET A 1 52.19 -27.03 -52.12
CA MET A 1 51.57 -25.70 -52.21
C MET A 1 51.36 -25.15 -50.80
N LYS A 2 52.27 -24.28 -50.35
CA LYS A 2 52.10 -23.49 -49.12
C LYS A 2 51.91 -22.05 -49.59
N HIS A 3 50.74 -21.47 -49.37
CA HIS A 3 50.50 -20.06 -49.69
C HIS A 3 50.78 -19.25 -48.43
N GLY A 4 51.94 -18.58 -48.39
CA GLY A 4 52.20 -17.50 -47.45
C GLY A 4 51.65 -16.21 -48.04
N LEU A 5 50.79 -15.52 -47.29
CA LEU A 5 50.36 -14.16 -47.63
C LEU A 5 51.38 -13.17 -47.04
N LEU A 6 51.92 -12.30 -47.89
CA LEU A 6 52.76 -11.16 -47.52
C LEU A 6 51.93 -10.06 -46.85
N LEU A 7 52.35 -9.62 -45.65
CA LEU A 7 51.90 -8.34 -45.09
C LEU A 7 52.72 -7.21 -45.72
N GLY A 8 52.09 -6.42 -46.58
CA GLY A 8 52.61 -5.14 -47.08
C GLY A 8 52.44 -4.04 -46.01
N GLY A 9 53.47 -3.19 -45.88
CA GLY A 9 53.66 -2.26 -44.77
C GLY A 9 52.56 -1.22 -44.55
N ILE A 10 52.36 -0.89 -43.27
CA ILE A 10 51.50 0.20 -42.80
C ILE A 10 52.39 1.36 -42.35
N LEU A 11 52.12 2.52 -42.92
CA LEU A 11 52.65 3.83 -42.58
C LEU A 11 52.32 4.18 -41.11
N LEU A 12 53.34 4.38 -40.28
CA LEU A 12 53.17 4.76 -38.87
C LEU A 12 52.95 6.28 -38.77
N VAL A 13 51.71 6.73 -38.92
CA VAL A 13 51.28 8.05 -38.44
C VAL A 13 50.91 7.89 -36.97
N ILE A 14 51.60 8.60 -36.08
CA ILE A 14 51.28 8.64 -34.64
C ILE A 14 49.96 9.41 -34.50
N LEU A 15 48.84 8.70 -34.56
CA LEU A 15 47.55 9.18 -34.09
C LEU A 15 47.48 8.98 -32.57
N PRO A 16 46.87 9.91 -31.81
CA PRO A 16 46.61 9.69 -30.39
C PRO A 16 45.78 8.41 -30.23
N ALA A 17 46.17 7.55 -29.28
CA ALA A 17 45.67 6.20 -29.10
C ALA A 17 44.14 6.13 -29.06
N ALA A 18 43.53 5.74 -30.19
CA ALA A 18 42.15 5.26 -30.22
C ALA A 18 42.12 3.89 -29.54
N GLY A 19 41.33 3.74 -28.48
CA GLY A 19 41.16 2.45 -27.80
C GLY A 19 40.75 1.36 -28.81
N GLN A 20 41.39 0.20 -28.74
CA GLN A 20 41.03 -0.95 -29.56
C GLN A 20 39.75 -1.57 -28.99
N GLY A 21 38.62 -1.21 -29.58
CA GLY A 21 37.33 -1.83 -29.28
C GLY A 21 37.15 -3.18 -29.99
N LEU A 22 36.26 -4.02 -29.45
CA LEU A 22 35.78 -5.25 -30.08
C LEU A 22 34.38 -4.98 -30.65
N SER A 23 34.13 -5.32 -31.91
CA SER A 23 32.77 -5.27 -32.47
C SER A 23 32.37 -6.58 -33.16
N SER A 24 31.15 -7.04 -32.91
CA SER A 24 30.54 -8.18 -33.62
C SER A 24 29.20 -7.77 -34.22
N GLN A 25 29.07 -7.87 -35.55
CA GLN A 25 27.90 -7.39 -36.30
C GLN A 25 27.13 -8.51 -37.04
N GLY A 26 27.56 -9.77 -36.89
CA GLY A 26 26.92 -10.89 -37.60
C GLY A 26 27.63 -12.24 -37.51
N ALA A 27 28.84 -12.30 -36.96
CA ALA A 27 29.59 -13.54 -36.73
C ALA A 27 29.56 -13.94 -35.24
N VAL A 28 29.84 -15.22 -34.97
CA VAL A 28 30.06 -15.72 -33.61
C VAL A 28 31.55 -15.54 -33.26
N ILE A 29 31.82 -14.90 -32.12
CA ILE A 29 33.17 -14.88 -31.51
C ILE A 29 33.18 -15.94 -30.41
N SER A 30 34.01 -16.98 -30.54
CA SER A 30 34.13 -18.02 -29.53
C SER A 30 35.37 -17.82 -28.65
N ILE A 31 35.18 -17.80 -27.34
CA ILE A 31 36.22 -17.74 -26.32
C ILE A 31 36.20 -19.07 -25.56
N GLN A 32 37.25 -19.87 -25.70
CA GLN A 32 37.33 -21.20 -25.12
C GLN A 32 37.59 -21.18 -23.61
N SER A 33 37.25 -22.27 -22.92
CA SER A 33 37.55 -22.44 -21.50
C SER A 33 39.05 -22.26 -21.22
N GLY A 34 39.37 -21.52 -20.17
CA GLY A 34 40.75 -21.17 -19.80
C GLY A 34 41.40 -20.06 -20.65
N ALA A 35 40.77 -19.63 -21.75
CA ALA A 35 41.25 -18.49 -22.53
C ALA A 35 40.86 -17.16 -21.87
N GLN A 36 41.73 -16.16 -22.03
CA GLN A 36 41.41 -14.77 -21.68
C GLN A 36 41.56 -13.89 -22.92
N VAL A 37 40.52 -13.12 -23.23
CA VAL A 37 40.52 -12.06 -24.24
C VAL A 37 40.44 -10.73 -23.50
N SER A 38 41.43 -9.86 -23.71
CA SER A 38 41.46 -8.51 -23.13
C SER A 38 41.22 -7.47 -24.20
N VAL A 39 40.20 -6.64 -24.00
CA VAL A 39 39.80 -5.53 -24.89
C VAL A 39 40.14 -4.21 -24.20
N VAL A 40 41.06 -3.45 -24.79
CA VAL A 40 41.42 -2.11 -24.31
C VAL A 40 40.52 -1.08 -24.99
N GLY A 41 39.25 -1.07 -24.59
CA GLY A 41 38.20 -0.26 -25.20
C GLY A 41 36.83 -0.88 -25.03
N ASP A 42 35.89 -0.40 -25.85
CA ASP A 42 34.49 -0.80 -25.80
C ASP A 42 34.27 -2.18 -26.45
N VAL A 43 33.25 -2.88 -25.99
CA VAL A 43 32.68 -4.06 -26.65
C VAL A 43 31.29 -3.68 -27.18
N LEU A 44 31.11 -3.78 -28.50
CA LEU A 44 29.85 -3.51 -29.19
C LEU A 44 29.35 -4.76 -29.91
N ILE A 45 28.13 -5.19 -29.60
CA ILE A 45 27.44 -6.26 -30.33
C ILE A 45 26.24 -5.63 -31.04
N SER A 46 26.11 -5.86 -32.34
CA SER A 46 24.99 -5.37 -33.16
C SER A 46 24.59 -6.39 -34.23
N GLY A 47 23.49 -6.12 -34.94
CA GLY A 47 22.99 -7.02 -35.99
C GLY A 47 22.69 -8.42 -35.44
N SER A 48 23.24 -9.45 -36.08
CA SER A 48 23.13 -10.85 -35.62
C SER A 48 24.41 -11.37 -34.93
N GLY A 49 25.29 -10.48 -34.47
CA GLY A 49 26.53 -10.85 -33.80
C GLY A 49 26.30 -11.50 -32.43
N THR A 50 27.12 -12.47 -32.07
CA THR A 50 27.10 -13.11 -30.74
C THR A 50 28.53 -13.39 -30.24
N ILE A 51 28.66 -13.60 -28.93
CA ILE A 51 29.88 -14.05 -28.27
C ILE A 51 29.56 -15.32 -27.48
N ASP A 52 30.20 -16.44 -27.85
CA ASP A 52 30.17 -17.68 -27.09
C ASP A 52 31.36 -17.69 -26.11
N ASN A 53 31.09 -17.32 -24.86
CA ASN A 53 32.13 -17.07 -23.86
C ASN A 53 32.20 -18.16 -22.79
N ALA A 54 33.16 -19.09 -22.93
CA ALA A 54 33.52 -20.09 -21.92
C ALA A 54 34.76 -19.72 -21.10
N GLY A 55 35.47 -18.65 -21.46
CA GLY A 55 36.66 -18.16 -20.77
C GLY A 55 36.42 -16.83 -20.05
N THR A 56 37.39 -15.93 -20.12
CA THR A 56 37.28 -14.58 -19.57
C THR A 56 37.36 -13.53 -20.68
N LEU A 57 36.31 -12.73 -20.83
CA LEU A 57 36.32 -11.52 -21.65
C LEU A 57 36.49 -10.30 -20.73
N ARG A 58 37.70 -9.73 -20.72
CA ARG A 58 38.02 -8.54 -19.92
C ARG A 58 37.95 -7.30 -20.81
N LEU A 59 37.29 -6.25 -20.35
CA LEU A 59 37.21 -4.96 -21.06
C LEU A 59 37.44 -3.76 -20.15
N THR A 60 38.11 -2.73 -20.68
CA THR A 60 38.32 -1.44 -19.98
C THR A 60 37.35 -0.34 -20.40
N GLY A 61 36.62 -0.51 -21.50
CA GLY A 61 35.57 0.40 -21.98
C GLY A 61 34.16 -0.12 -21.75
N ASN A 62 33.18 0.45 -22.44
CA ASN A 62 31.76 0.15 -22.26
C ASN A 62 31.34 -1.19 -22.88
N TRP A 63 30.34 -1.83 -22.28
CA TRP A 63 29.60 -2.93 -22.89
C TRP A 63 28.31 -2.41 -23.53
N THR A 64 28.13 -2.66 -24.83
CA THR A 64 26.93 -2.24 -25.58
C THR A 64 26.32 -3.40 -26.36
N ASN A 65 25.09 -3.79 -26.04
CA ASN A 65 24.29 -4.75 -26.80
C ASN A 65 23.17 -4.05 -27.60
N ASN A 66 23.43 -3.86 -28.89
CA ASN A 66 22.47 -3.39 -29.89
C ASN A 66 22.01 -4.51 -30.85
N ALA A 67 22.16 -5.78 -30.45
CA ALA A 67 21.65 -6.95 -31.17
C ALA A 67 20.39 -7.50 -30.47
N GLY A 68 20.16 -8.81 -30.55
CA GLY A 68 19.02 -9.50 -29.93
C GLY A 68 19.24 -9.92 -28.47
N SER A 69 18.28 -10.68 -27.93
CA SER A 69 18.50 -11.44 -26.70
C SER A 69 19.46 -12.60 -26.98
N GLY A 70 20.22 -13.03 -25.96
CA GLY A 70 21.15 -14.15 -26.11
C GLY A 70 22.43 -13.83 -26.87
N VAL A 71 22.92 -12.58 -26.85
CA VAL A 71 24.24 -12.23 -27.40
C VAL A 71 25.40 -12.95 -26.70
N LEU A 72 25.15 -13.44 -25.48
CA LEU A 72 26.02 -14.34 -24.75
C LEU A 72 25.31 -15.70 -24.67
N THR A 73 25.79 -16.67 -25.46
CA THR A 73 25.24 -18.04 -25.58
C THR A 73 26.38 -19.03 -25.69
N PRO A 74 26.34 -20.22 -25.05
CA PRO A 74 25.96 -20.58 -23.69
C PRO A 74 27.18 -21.19 -22.96
N ALA A 75 27.84 -20.45 -22.07
CA ALA A 75 28.92 -21.03 -21.29
C ALA A 75 29.08 -20.38 -19.91
N THR A 76 29.96 -20.97 -19.11
CA THR A 76 30.28 -20.57 -17.72
C THR A 76 31.26 -19.41 -17.63
N GLY A 77 31.47 -18.67 -18.72
CA GLY A 77 32.50 -17.66 -18.81
C GLY A 77 32.19 -16.39 -18.03
N THR A 78 33.24 -15.60 -17.83
CA THR A 78 33.21 -14.34 -17.09
C THR A 78 33.34 -13.17 -18.06
N VAL A 79 32.49 -12.17 -17.89
CA VAL A 79 32.74 -10.83 -18.43
C VAL A 79 33.28 -9.97 -17.29
N GLN A 80 34.52 -9.47 -17.44
CA GLN A 80 35.23 -8.71 -16.41
C GLN A 80 35.40 -7.24 -16.81
N LEU A 81 34.77 -6.35 -16.06
CA LEU A 81 34.84 -4.90 -16.24
C LEU A 81 36.03 -4.38 -15.41
N ALA A 82 36.93 -3.65 -16.06
CA ALA A 82 38.17 -3.20 -15.44
C ALA A 82 38.65 -1.80 -15.86
N GLY A 83 37.70 -0.93 -16.15
CA GLY A 83 37.93 0.46 -16.51
C GLY A 83 38.27 1.32 -15.28
N THR A 84 38.97 2.42 -15.56
CA THR A 84 39.37 3.40 -14.55
C THR A 84 38.45 4.63 -14.53
N SER A 85 37.79 4.92 -15.65
CA SER A 85 36.66 5.82 -15.75
C SER A 85 35.35 5.07 -15.55
N THR A 86 34.22 5.81 -15.48
CA THR A 86 32.90 5.18 -15.44
C THR A 86 32.69 4.30 -16.68
N GLN A 87 32.52 2.99 -16.48
CA GLN A 87 32.12 2.05 -17.54
C GLN A 87 30.60 1.93 -17.56
N GLN A 88 30.03 1.78 -18.75
CA GLN A 88 28.60 1.57 -18.93
C GLN A 88 28.32 0.14 -19.39
N ILE A 89 27.23 -0.42 -18.90
CA ILE A 89 26.60 -1.64 -19.43
C ILE A 89 25.24 -1.22 -19.99
N GLY A 90 25.07 -1.33 -21.30
CA GLY A 90 23.86 -0.84 -21.96
C GLY A 90 23.63 -1.40 -23.35
N GLY A 91 22.91 -0.62 -24.13
CA GLY A 91 22.51 -0.92 -25.51
C GLY A 91 21.00 -0.89 -25.68
N SER A 92 20.51 -1.14 -26.90
CA SER A 92 19.07 -1.22 -27.16
C SER A 92 18.42 -2.47 -26.56
N THR A 93 19.21 -3.46 -26.17
CA THR A 93 18.73 -4.76 -25.67
C THR A 93 19.45 -5.15 -24.38
N ALA A 94 18.68 -5.65 -23.40
CA ALA A 94 19.24 -6.15 -22.14
C ALA A 94 20.22 -7.31 -22.39
N THR A 95 21.33 -7.32 -21.63
CA THR A 95 22.31 -8.41 -21.70
C THR A 95 22.16 -9.35 -20.52
N THR A 96 22.18 -10.66 -20.80
CA THR A 96 22.31 -11.71 -19.78
C THR A 96 23.74 -12.20 -19.72
N PHE A 97 24.45 -11.87 -18.65
CA PHE A 97 25.79 -12.38 -18.35
C PHE A 97 25.69 -13.72 -17.61
N HIS A 98 26.60 -14.67 -17.87
CA HIS A 98 26.73 -15.81 -16.97
C HIS A 98 27.37 -15.36 -15.64
N THR A 99 28.66 -15.00 -15.67
CA THR A 99 29.35 -14.34 -14.56
C THR A 99 29.70 -12.91 -14.95
N LEU A 100 29.33 -11.96 -14.09
CA LEU A 100 29.71 -10.56 -14.23
C LEU A 100 30.65 -10.20 -13.08
N ASP A 101 31.90 -9.90 -13.43
CA ASP A 101 32.93 -9.50 -12.48
C ASP A 101 33.25 -8.02 -12.68
N VAL A 102 32.84 -7.17 -11.75
CA VAL A 102 33.21 -5.75 -11.73
C VAL A 102 34.35 -5.47 -10.75
N SER A 103 34.96 -6.50 -10.17
CA SER A 103 35.97 -6.33 -9.13
C SER A 103 37.29 -5.73 -9.61
N GLY A 104 37.56 -5.81 -10.90
CA GLY A 104 38.72 -5.20 -11.54
C GLY A 104 38.55 -3.71 -11.88
N ALA A 105 37.33 -3.15 -11.78
CA ALA A 105 37.06 -1.76 -12.10
C ALA A 105 37.48 -0.84 -10.94
N THR A 106 38.17 0.26 -11.28
CA THR A 106 38.51 1.32 -10.30
C THR A 106 37.65 2.58 -10.48
N GLY A 107 37.00 2.72 -11.63
CA GLY A 107 35.85 3.62 -11.81
C GLY A 107 34.51 2.93 -11.49
N PRO A 108 33.41 3.69 -11.32
CA PRO A 108 32.06 3.11 -11.20
C PRO A 108 31.65 2.34 -12.45
N VAL A 109 30.83 1.31 -12.30
CA VAL A 109 30.13 0.66 -13.41
C VAL A 109 28.67 1.09 -13.36
N ARG A 110 28.10 1.54 -14.47
CA ARG A 110 26.73 2.07 -14.53
C ARG A 110 25.87 1.31 -15.53
N LEU A 111 24.67 0.92 -15.12
CA LEU A 111 23.66 0.40 -16.05
C LEU A 111 23.02 1.55 -16.83
N THR A 112 22.89 1.41 -18.14
CA THR A 112 22.07 2.30 -18.99
C THR A 112 20.89 1.57 -19.64
N THR A 113 20.84 0.24 -19.48
CA THR A 113 19.77 -0.67 -19.86
C THR A 113 19.65 -1.74 -18.78
N ASP A 114 18.48 -2.37 -18.63
CA ASP A 114 18.33 -3.52 -17.73
C ASP A 114 19.33 -4.64 -18.10
N ALA A 115 19.75 -5.41 -17.10
CA ALA A 115 20.70 -6.51 -17.28
C ALA A 115 20.35 -7.67 -16.35
N SER A 116 20.88 -8.84 -16.66
CA SER A 116 20.81 -9.99 -15.75
C SER A 116 22.14 -10.69 -15.63
N VAL A 117 22.41 -11.27 -14.48
CA VAL A 117 23.59 -12.09 -14.21
C VAL A 117 23.12 -13.48 -13.76
N GLY A 118 23.80 -14.50 -14.27
CA GLY A 118 23.58 -15.87 -13.92
C GLY A 118 22.59 -16.61 -14.80
N ASN A 119 22.72 -17.94 -14.68
CA ASN A 119 21.72 -18.97 -14.88
C ASN A 119 21.63 -19.73 -13.53
N SER A 120 21.65 -21.07 -13.47
CA SER A 120 21.68 -21.81 -12.20
C SER A 120 22.99 -21.69 -11.39
N ALA A 121 24.09 -21.15 -11.95
CA ALA A 121 25.41 -21.16 -11.27
C ALA A 121 26.23 -19.85 -11.35
N GLY A 122 25.95 -18.96 -12.30
CA GLY A 122 26.73 -17.73 -12.48
C GLY A 122 26.63 -16.75 -11.30
N VAL A 123 27.65 -15.88 -11.16
CA VAL A 123 27.85 -15.01 -9.98
C VAL A 123 28.06 -13.55 -10.38
N LEU A 124 27.59 -12.63 -9.55
CA LEU A 124 27.98 -11.21 -9.57
C LEU A 124 29.08 -10.98 -8.53
N THR A 125 30.23 -10.44 -8.97
CA THR A 125 31.36 -10.13 -8.08
C THR A 125 31.61 -8.63 -8.05
N LEU A 126 31.49 -8.01 -6.87
CA LEU A 126 31.77 -6.59 -6.64
C LEU A 126 33.17 -6.39 -6.03
N GLY A 127 33.93 -5.43 -6.54
CA GLY A 127 35.27 -5.08 -6.02
C GLY A 127 35.22 -4.08 -4.89
N ALA A 128 35.94 -2.97 -5.07
CA ALA A 128 35.91 -1.83 -4.16
C ALA A 128 35.03 -0.67 -4.66
N THR A 129 34.61 -0.71 -5.93
CA THR A 129 33.83 0.34 -6.60
C THR A 129 32.34 0.06 -6.56
N GLN A 130 31.57 1.05 -7.01
CA GLN A 130 30.12 0.99 -7.10
C GLN A 130 29.66 0.38 -8.42
N LEU A 131 28.62 -0.45 -8.35
CA LEU A 131 27.78 -0.78 -9.50
C LEU A 131 26.45 0.00 -9.38
N GLU A 132 26.33 1.05 -10.16
CA GLU A 132 25.20 1.97 -10.18
C GLU A 132 24.07 1.42 -11.05
N LEU A 133 22.93 1.16 -10.42
CA LEU A 133 21.77 0.62 -11.11
C LEU A 133 21.05 1.68 -11.94
N ASN A 134 21.18 2.97 -11.61
CA ASN A 134 20.78 4.10 -12.46
C ASN A 134 19.33 3.97 -13.01
N SER A 135 18.38 3.70 -12.09
CA SER A 135 16.97 3.46 -12.41
C SER A 135 16.72 2.27 -13.37
N LYS A 136 17.65 1.32 -13.45
CA LYS A 136 17.54 0.05 -14.16
C LYS A 136 17.40 -1.12 -13.22
N VAL A 137 16.96 -2.24 -13.77
CA VAL A 137 16.83 -3.51 -13.07
C VAL A 137 18.04 -4.39 -13.37
N LEU A 138 18.70 -4.87 -12.32
CA LEU A 138 19.67 -5.95 -12.38
C LEU A 138 19.03 -7.22 -11.84
N THR A 139 18.92 -8.26 -12.65
CA THR A 139 18.35 -9.55 -12.21
C THR A 139 19.44 -10.59 -11.95
N LEU A 140 19.51 -11.15 -10.74
CA LEU A 140 20.31 -12.33 -10.41
C LEU A 140 19.46 -13.58 -10.55
N ASN A 141 19.78 -14.40 -11.55
CA ASN A 141 19.04 -15.64 -11.84
C ASN A 141 19.53 -16.83 -10.98
N ASN A 142 20.74 -16.74 -10.43
CA ASN A 142 21.25 -17.75 -9.50
C ASN A 142 20.70 -17.48 -8.10
N GLY A 143 19.83 -18.37 -7.63
CA GLY A 143 19.14 -18.22 -6.35
C GLY A 143 19.96 -18.53 -5.11
N ALA A 144 21.22 -18.98 -5.24
CA ALA A 144 22.09 -19.25 -4.09
C ALA A 144 22.51 -17.95 -3.39
N ALA A 145 22.62 -17.96 -2.06
CA ALA A 145 23.12 -16.81 -1.29
C ALA A 145 24.55 -16.38 -1.68
N SER A 146 25.36 -17.31 -2.24
CA SER A 146 26.70 -17.04 -2.77
C SER A 146 26.72 -16.46 -4.19
N ALA A 147 25.56 -16.26 -4.84
CA ALA A 147 25.47 -15.72 -6.19
C ALA A 147 25.87 -14.23 -6.29
N LEU A 148 25.97 -13.54 -5.15
CA LEU A 148 26.54 -12.22 -5.05
C LEU A 148 27.70 -12.28 -4.06
N SER A 149 28.89 -11.90 -4.52
CA SER A 149 30.07 -11.76 -3.67
C SER A 149 30.61 -10.34 -3.75
N ARG A 150 31.30 -9.89 -2.69
CA ARG A 150 31.93 -8.57 -2.67
C ARG A 150 33.18 -8.51 -1.82
N THR A 151 34.04 -7.53 -2.12
CA THR A 151 35.05 -7.01 -1.18
C THR A 151 34.43 -5.88 -0.34
N THR A 152 34.49 -4.63 -0.81
CA THR A 152 33.94 -3.45 -0.12
C THR A 152 32.90 -2.69 -0.95
N GLY A 153 32.86 -2.93 -2.25
CA GLY A 153 31.98 -2.30 -3.22
C GLY A 153 30.50 -2.54 -2.93
N THR A 154 29.68 -1.68 -3.52
CA THR A 154 28.24 -1.62 -3.26
C THR A 154 27.44 -1.55 -4.54
N LEU A 155 26.20 -2.01 -4.47
CA LEU A 155 25.16 -1.67 -5.43
C LEU A 155 24.62 -0.30 -5.08
N VAL A 156 24.47 0.59 -6.06
CA VAL A 156 23.86 1.90 -5.85
C VAL A 156 22.51 1.93 -6.55
N SER A 157 21.47 1.76 -5.74
CA SER A 157 20.07 1.85 -6.14
C SER A 157 19.67 3.30 -6.44
N GLU A 158 20.14 4.22 -5.59
CA GLU A 158 19.72 5.60 -5.53
C GLU A 158 20.38 6.42 -6.65
N SER A 159 19.57 7.10 -7.47
CA SER A 159 20.06 7.85 -8.64
C SER A 159 19.97 9.37 -8.41
N MET A 160 20.59 9.87 -7.34
CA MET A 160 20.52 11.29 -6.98
C MET A 160 21.18 12.19 -8.03
N PRO A 161 20.59 13.34 -8.40
CA PRO A 161 19.36 13.95 -7.85
C PRO A 161 18.05 13.55 -8.56
N SER A 162 18.13 12.74 -9.63
CA SER A 162 16.95 12.32 -10.41
C SER A 162 16.01 11.40 -9.62
N ALA A 163 14.72 11.71 -9.63
CA ALA A 163 13.71 10.86 -9.00
C ALA A 163 13.70 9.47 -9.66
N GLY A 164 13.97 8.44 -8.86
CA GLY A 164 13.98 7.05 -9.30
C GLY A 164 14.98 6.21 -8.52
N TYR A 165 14.83 4.90 -8.60
CA TYR A 165 15.76 3.95 -8.05
C TYR A 165 15.89 2.75 -8.97
N GLY A 166 17.12 2.23 -9.07
CA GLY A 166 17.35 0.94 -9.68
C GLY A 166 16.99 -0.18 -8.71
N ARG A 167 16.82 -1.41 -9.21
CA ARG A 167 16.39 -2.55 -8.39
C ARG A 167 17.29 -3.74 -8.62
N LEU A 168 17.65 -4.43 -7.54
CA LEU A 168 18.20 -5.78 -7.62
C LEU A 168 17.04 -6.77 -7.51
N ASN A 169 16.79 -7.52 -8.56
CA ASN A 169 15.84 -8.62 -8.58
C ASN A 169 16.62 -9.92 -8.35
N TRP A 170 16.38 -10.64 -7.26
CA TRP A 170 17.07 -11.90 -6.97
C TRP A 170 16.10 -13.07 -7.00
N VAL A 171 16.31 -13.99 -7.95
CA VAL A 171 15.49 -15.21 -8.14
C VAL A 171 15.86 -16.25 -7.09
N ILE A 172 15.50 -15.96 -5.84
CA ILE A 172 15.76 -16.82 -4.69
C ILE A 172 15.00 -18.15 -4.83
N GLY A 173 13.81 -18.13 -5.43
CA GLY A 173 12.98 -19.32 -5.60
C GLY A 173 12.69 -20.01 -4.28
N SER A 174 13.00 -21.31 -4.21
CA SER A 174 12.78 -22.17 -3.05
C SER A 174 14.00 -22.30 -2.13
N ASN A 175 15.00 -21.42 -2.27
CA ASN A 175 16.18 -21.44 -1.43
C ASN A 175 15.91 -20.78 -0.07
N THR A 176 16.62 -21.24 0.96
CA THR A 176 16.69 -20.63 2.29
C THR A 176 18.10 -20.09 2.54
N GLY A 177 18.29 -19.36 3.64
CA GLY A 177 19.60 -18.82 4.04
C GLY A 177 19.61 -17.30 4.15
N THR A 178 20.80 -16.74 4.36
CA THR A 178 21.01 -15.30 4.56
C THR A 178 21.52 -14.67 3.27
N TYR A 179 20.73 -13.74 2.72
CA TYR A 179 21.04 -12.98 1.52
C TYR A 179 21.45 -11.58 1.92
N THR A 180 22.70 -11.21 1.63
CA THR A 180 23.23 -9.88 1.90
C THR A 180 23.29 -9.10 0.61
N ILE A 181 22.51 -8.02 0.53
CA ILE A 181 22.47 -7.10 -0.60
C ILE A 181 23.29 -5.87 -0.19
N PRO A 182 24.49 -5.67 -0.74
CA PRO A 182 25.39 -4.61 -0.31
C PRO A 182 25.02 -3.28 -0.95
N MET A 183 23.84 -2.73 -0.62
CA MET A 183 23.44 -1.41 -1.07
C MET A 183 24.35 -0.33 -0.48
N GLY A 184 24.53 0.77 -1.21
CA GLY A 184 25.31 1.93 -0.79
C GLY A 184 24.71 3.25 -1.28
N THR A 185 24.96 4.31 -0.51
CA THR A 185 24.66 5.70 -0.88
C THR A 185 25.96 6.51 -0.80
N GLY A 186 26.48 6.94 -1.96
CA GLY A 186 27.82 7.50 -2.00
C GLY A 186 28.84 6.50 -1.41
N SER A 187 29.74 6.94 -0.54
CA SER A 187 30.73 6.07 0.10
C SER A 187 30.20 5.25 1.27
N THR A 188 28.95 5.44 1.70
CA THR A 188 28.39 4.79 2.89
C THR A 188 27.59 3.54 2.52
N ALA A 189 27.87 2.42 3.19
CA ALA A 189 27.12 1.18 3.04
C ALA A 189 25.79 1.25 3.79
N VAL A 190 24.71 0.81 3.15
CA VAL A 190 23.35 0.76 3.69
C VAL A 190 22.69 -0.58 3.35
N PRO A 191 23.28 -1.69 3.83
CA PRO A 191 22.94 -3.03 3.34
C PRO A 191 21.49 -3.40 3.62
N ILE A 192 20.93 -4.27 2.78
CA ILE A 192 19.70 -5.00 3.08
C ILE A 192 20.10 -6.46 3.30
N VAL A 193 19.73 -7.02 4.44
CA VAL A 193 19.94 -8.44 4.73
C VAL A 193 18.59 -9.12 4.86
N ALA A 194 18.35 -10.16 4.08
CA ALA A 194 17.16 -11.01 4.18
C ALA A 194 17.55 -12.40 4.69
N THR A 195 17.03 -12.81 5.85
CA THR A 195 17.27 -14.14 6.42
C THR A 195 16.04 -15.01 6.21
N ILE A 196 16.11 -15.87 5.19
CA ILE A 196 15.00 -16.72 4.76
C ILE A 196 15.01 -18.03 5.56
N THR A 197 13.98 -18.19 6.39
CA THR A 197 13.82 -19.32 7.31
C THR A 197 12.88 -20.40 6.78
N ALA A 198 11.95 -20.03 5.89
CA ALA A 198 11.13 -20.98 5.15
C ALA A 198 11.09 -20.62 3.66
N ALA A 199 11.24 -21.63 2.81
CA ALA A 199 11.28 -21.47 1.37
C ALA A 199 9.95 -21.00 0.78
N GLY A 200 10.03 -20.20 -0.28
CA GLY A 200 8.90 -19.96 -1.18
C GLY A 200 8.83 -21.02 -2.29
N ASN A 201 8.13 -20.69 -3.38
CA ASN A 201 8.10 -21.53 -4.59
C ASN A 201 9.39 -21.38 -5.44
N SER A 202 9.68 -22.34 -6.33
CA SER A 202 10.94 -22.41 -7.09
C SER A 202 11.18 -21.29 -8.11
N THR A 203 10.17 -20.48 -8.44
CA THR A 203 10.23 -19.48 -9.52
C THR A 203 10.14 -18.03 -9.04
N GLY A 204 9.86 -17.80 -7.75
CA GLY A 204 9.69 -16.45 -7.23
C GLY A 204 11.00 -15.70 -7.04
N MET A 205 10.89 -14.37 -7.02
CA MET A 205 12.02 -13.47 -6.76
C MET A 205 11.69 -12.47 -5.66
N LEU A 206 12.72 -12.00 -4.97
CA LEU A 206 12.66 -10.82 -4.13
C LEU A 206 13.34 -9.65 -4.84
N SER A 207 12.70 -8.49 -4.82
CA SER A 207 13.22 -7.26 -5.38
C SER A 207 13.66 -6.32 -4.28
N PHE A 208 14.90 -5.82 -4.36
CA PHE A 208 15.54 -4.99 -3.35
C PHE A 208 15.94 -3.63 -3.91
N ALA A 209 15.64 -2.56 -3.17
CA ALA A 209 16.13 -1.22 -3.46
C ALA A 209 16.23 -0.39 -2.17
N THR A 210 17.10 0.62 -2.19
CA THR A 210 17.08 1.75 -1.25
C THR A 210 16.72 3.01 -2.02
N TYR A 211 16.11 3.97 -1.31
CA TYR A 211 15.66 5.23 -1.88
C TYR A 211 15.85 6.35 -0.86
N ALA A 212 17.01 6.98 -0.89
CA ALA A 212 17.28 8.17 -0.10
C ALA A 212 16.48 9.36 -0.61
N THR A 213 16.09 10.22 0.31
CA THR A 213 15.32 11.43 0.03
C THR A 213 16.05 12.67 0.54
N SER A 214 15.57 13.84 0.15
CA SER A 214 15.85 15.06 0.91
C SER A 214 15.09 15.02 2.24
N PRO A 215 15.37 15.97 3.16
CA PRO A 215 14.48 16.24 4.29
C PRO A 215 13.02 16.35 3.86
N ASP A 216 12.10 16.09 4.79
CA ASP A 216 10.66 15.91 4.55
C ASP A 216 10.28 14.56 3.89
N ASN A 217 11.25 13.65 3.73
CA ASN A 217 11.07 12.33 3.12
C ASN A 217 10.51 12.38 1.68
N LEU A 218 10.88 13.42 0.93
CA LEU A 218 10.45 13.65 -0.44
C LEU A 218 11.64 13.64 -1.43
N PRO A 219 11.39 13.29 -2.71
CA PRO A 219 10.15 12.75 -3.28
C PRO A 219 9.78 11.35 -2.70
N LEU A 220 8.53 10.91 -2.89
CA LEU A 220 8.08 9.58 -2.44
C LEU A 220 8.45 8.49 -3.46
N PRO A 221 8.77 7.26 -3.01
CA PRO A 221 8.87 6.11 -3.90
C PRO A 221 7.56 5.87 -4.67
N THR A 222 7.68 5.32 -5.88
CA THR A 222 6.53 4.91 -6.69
C THR A 222 5.60 3.97 -5.90
N GLY A 223 4.32 4.30 -5.84
CA GLY A 223 3.29 3.50 -5.16
C GLY A 223 2.99 3.95 -3.73
N ILE A 224 3.68 4.97 -3.20
CA ILE A 224 3.34 5.63 -1.93
C ILE A 224 2.64 6.95 -2.25
N THR A 225 1.48 7.19 -1.64
CA THR A 225 0.67 8.40 -1.85
C THR A 225 0.96 9.50 -0.84
N ALA A 226 1.40 9.15 0.38
CA ALA A 226 1.81 10.10 1.41
C ALA A 226 2.65 9.38 2.49
N LEU A 227 3.66 10.08 3.04
CA LEU A 227 4.14 9.77 4.38
C LEU A 227 3.14 10.34 5.38
N GLN A 228 2.61 9.52 6.28
CA GLN A 228 1.66 9.98 7.29
C GLN A 228 2.44 10.41 8.53
N GLY A 229 2.14 11.55 9.15
CA GLY A 229 2.82 12.01 10.36
C GLY A 229 3.91 13.05 10.11
N ASN A 230 4.73 13.32 11.11
CA ASN A 230 5.76 14.35 11.04
C ASN A 230 7.06 13.78 10.45
N PRO A 231 7.51 14.26 9.28
CA PRO A 231 8.67 13.71 8.59
C PRO A 231 9.99 13.91 9.36
N ASN A 232 10.10 14.91 10.23
CA ASN A 232 11.31 15.14 11.03
C ASN A 232 11.59 14.01 12.05
N TYR A 233 10.64 13.09 12.24
CA TYR A 233 10.80 11.90 13.07
C TYR A 233 10.99 10.62 12.24
N ALA A 234 11.17 10.72 10.93
CA ALA A 234 11.42 9.61 10.03
C ALA A 234 12.79 9.73 9.35
N LEU A 235 13.48 8.60 9.18
CA LEU A 235 14.73 8.58 8.42
C LEU A 235 14.46 9.03 6.98
N ASP A 236 15.34 9.87 6.42
CA ASP A 236 15.29 10.35 5.03
C ASP A 236 15.64 9.27 3.99
N ARG A 237 14.95 8.12 4.08
CA ARG A 237 15.06 7.00 3.16
C ARG A 237 13.85 6.08 3.22
N TYR A 238 13.71 5.32 2.15
CA TYR A 238 12.84 4.17 2.08
C TYR A 238 13.63 2.93 1.64
N TRP A 239 13.14 1.76 2.04
CA TRP A 239 13.62 0.47 1.53
C TRP A 239 12.48 -0.24 0.81
N VAL A 240 12.78 -0.83 -0.34
CA VAL A 240 11.82 -1.61 -1.10
C VAL A 240 12.26 -3.06 -1.05
N VAL A 241 11.45 -3.94 -0.46
CA VAL A 241 11.66 -5.39 -0.47
C VAL A 241 10.34 -6.06 -0.86
N GLN A 242 10.20 -6.45 -2.12
CA GLN A 242 8.93 -6.92 -2.66
C GLN A 242 9.06 -8.31 -3.30
N PRO A 243 8.18 -9.27 -2.96
CA PRO A 243 8.10 -10.53 -3.66
C PRO A 243 7.40 -10.36 -5.02
N THR A 244 7.81 -11.15 -6.00
CA THR A 244 7.13 -11.25 -7.29
C THR A 244 7.17 -12.71 -7.76
N ASN A 245 6.11 -13.17 -8.44
CA ASN A 245 5.96 -14.54 -8.93
C ASN A 245 5.97 -15.63 -7.82
N TYR A 246 5.66 -15.25 -6.59
CA TYR A 246 5.42 -16.18 -5.48
C TYR A 246 3.92 -16.45 -5.30
N THR A 247 3.54 -17.73 -5.27
CA THR A 247 2.24 -18.20 -4.78
C THR A 247 2.31 -18.45 -3.28
N LEU A 248 3.42 -19.03 -2.82
CA LEU A 248 3.85 -19.06 -1.43
C LEU A 248 5.09 -18.19 -1.31
N VAL A 249 4.94 -17.04 -0.63
CA VAL A 249 6.06 -16.12 -0.37
C VAL A 249 6.96 -16.73 0.71
N PRO A 250 8.30 -16.67 0.57
CA PRO A 250 9.22 -17.17 1.59
C PRO A 250 9.01 -16.47 2.93
N THR A 251 9.22 -17.16 4.05
CA THR A 251 9.26 -16.52 5.37
C THR A 251 10.67 -15.99 5.61
N SER A 252 10.81 -14.71 5.97
CA SER A 252 12.10 -14.14 6.33
C SER A 252 12.02 -13.05 7.40
N THR A 253 13.18 -12.68 7.94
CA THR A 253 13.39 -11.41 8.64
C THR A 253 14.32 -10.53 7.82
N LEU A 254 14.11 -9.22 7.89
CA LEU A 254 14.98 -8.25 7.25
C LEU A 254 15.82 -7.49 8.29
N ALA A 255 17.02 -7.09 7.91
CA ALA A 255 17.79 -6.03 8.56
C ALA A 255 18.11 -4.95 7.52
N LEU A 256 17.69 -3.72 7.78
CA LEU A 256 17.71 -2.61 6.86
C LEU A 256 18.69 -1.54 7.35
N GLY A 257 19.77 -1.31 6.60
CA GLY A 257 20.82 -0.37 6.94
C GLY A 257 20.45 1.09 6.68
N TYR A 258 20.85 1.99 7.57
CA TYR A 258 20.67 3.45 7.48
C TYR A 258 21.98 4.22 7.71
N ARG A 259 21.97 5.53 7.49
CA ARG A 259 23.12 6.44 7.73
C ARG A 259 22.85 7.33 8.93
N ASP A 260 23.89 7.68 9.67
CA ASP A 260 23.76 8.58 10.82
C ASP A 260 23.18 9.94 10.43
N SER A 261 23.61 10.45 9.26
CA SER A 261 23.16 11.72 8.71
C SER A 261 21.64 11.81 8.48
N GLU A 262 20.92 10.69 8.49
CA GLU A 262 19.47 10.67 8.25
C GLU A 262 18.66 10.75 9.54
N TRP A 263 19.29 10.67 10.70
CA TRP A 263 18.62 10.85 11.98
C TRP A 263 19.18 12.01 12.80
N ASN A 264 20.47 12.31 12.65
CA ASN A 264 21.17 13.30 13.47
C ASN A 264 21.47 14.64 12.76
N THR A 265 20.94 14.83 11.54
CA THR A 265 21.09 16.07 10.80
C THR A 265 19.77 16.83 10.76
N ALA A 266 19.81 18.13 11.02
CA ALA A 266 18.63 18.99 10.95
C ALA A 266 17.96 18.87 9.57
N PRO A 267 16.61 18.82 9.48
CA PRO A 267 15.64 19.10 10.54
C PRO A 267 15.25 17.90 11.42
N ASN A 268 15.89 16.74 11.27
CA ASN A 268 15.46 15.53 11.97
C ASN A 268 15.71 15.61 13.47
N THR A 269 14.73 15.17 14.25
CA THR A 269 14.71 15.18 15.73
C THR A 269 14.48 13.79 16.28
N ILE A 270 15.16 12.80 15.70
CA ILE A 270 14.98 11.38 15.99
C ILE A 270 15.85 10.98 17.17
N VAL A 271 15.31 10.19 18.11
CA VAL A 271 16.14 9.46 19.07
C VAL A 271 16.50 8.11 18.45
N GLU A 272 17.77 7.93 18.08
CA GLU A 272 18.22 6.76 17.31
C GLU A 272 17.77 5.41 17.92
N GLY A 273 17.92 5.22 19.23
CA GLY A 273 17.51 3.99 19.93
C GLY A 273 16.00 3.69 19.90
N ARG A 274 15.19 4.63 19.40
CA ARG A 274 13.74 4.51 19.22
C ARG A 274 13.32 4.23 17.78
N LEU A 275 14.25 4.14 16.83
CA LEU A 275 13.92 3.82 15.45
C LEU A 275 13.19 2.48 15.34
N ARG A 276 12.07 2.47 14.62
CA ARG A 276 11.27 1.28 14.29
C ARG A 276 10.80 1.35 12.85
N LEU A 277 10.73 0.19 12.20
CA LEU A 277 10.24 0.12 10.83
C LEU A 277 8.72 0.27 10.78
N GLN A 278 8.27 1.06 9.81
CA GLN A 278 6.88 1.18 9.38
C GLN A 278 6.78 0.55 7.99
N ARG A 279 5.72 -0.21 7.73
CA ARG A 279 5.55 -0.92 6.46
C ARG A 279 4.36 -0.36 5.69
N TRP A 280 4.56 0.04 4.45
CA TRP A 280 3.49 0.30 3.51
C TRP A 280 2.95 -1.01 2.93
N ASN A 281 1.68 -1.31 3.20
CA ASN A 281 1.01 -2.52 2.70
C ASN A 281 0.34 -2.35 1.32
N GLY A 282 0.43 -1.15 0.73
CA GLY A 282 -0.23 -0.78 -0.53
C GLY A 282 -1.42 0.16 -0.36
N THR A 283 -2.00 0.22 0.83
CA THR A 283 -3.10 1.14 1.17
C THR A 283 -2.75 2.08 2.30
N THR A 284 -2.01 1.60 3.30
CA THR A 284 -1.75 2.29 4.55
C THR A 284 -0.41 1.87 5.17
N TRP A 285 0.07 2.70 6.11
CA TRP A 285 1.26 2.42 6.90
C TRP A 285 0.91 1.58 8.11
N GLU A 286 1.48 0.38 8.20
CA GLU A 286 1.31 -0.52 9.32
C GLU A 286 2.33 -0.20 10.44
N SER A 287 1.84 -0.31 11.68
CA SER A 287 2.48 0.03 12.96
C SER A 287 3.93 -0.46 13.13
N PRO A 288 4.72 0.25 13.97
CA PRO A 288 6.14 -0.02 14.18
C PRO A 288 6.45 -1.45 14.62
N GLN A 289 7.45 -2.06 13.99
CA GLN A 289 7.93 -3.40 14.36
C GLN A 289 9.46 -3.53 14.34
N GLY A 290 9.92 -4.61 14.99
CA GLY A 290 11.33 -4.98 15.11
C GLY A 290 12.14 -4.13 16.09
N ALA A 291 13.46 -4.09 15.89
CA ALA A 291 14.39 -3.41 16.78
C ALA A 291 15.49 -2.69 15.98
N VAL A 292 15.99 -1.60 16.56
CA VAL A 292 17.19 -0.92 16.07
C VAL A 292 18.44 -1.50 16.71
N ASN A 293 19.49 -1.66 15.92
CA ASN A 293 20.85 -1.88 16.39
C ASN A 293 21.68 -0.65 16.00
N THR A 294 21.90 0.24 16.97
CA THR A 294 22.61 1.52 16.80
C THR A 294 24.12 1.35 16.61
N THR A 295 24.69 0.17 16.91
CA THR A 295 26.11 -0.11 16.62
C THR A 295 26.29 -0.49 15.15
N ALA A 296 25.32 -1.19 14.58
CA ALA A 296 25.35 -1.66 13.19
C ALA A 296 24.59 -0.74 12.21
N ASN A 297 23.93 0.32 12.71
CA ASN A 297 23.01 1.17 11.96
C ASN A 297 22.00 0.37 11.14
N THR A 298 21.30 -0.56 11.80
CA THR A 298 20.27 -1.37 11.16
C THR A 298 18.97 -1.35 11.94
N VAL A 299 17.83 -1.41 11.25
CA VAL A 299 16.51 -1.65 11.84
C VAL A 299 15.96 -2.95 11.26
N THR A 300 15.42 -3.82 12.12
CA THR A 300 14.94 -5.15 11.72
C THR A 300 13.43 -5.23 11.57
N THR A 301 12.94 -6.21 10.80
CA THR A 301 11.52 -6.60 10.80
C THR A 301 11.29 -7.77 11.75
N ASP A 302 10.02 -8.02 12.13
CA ASP A 302 9.61 -9.33 12.61
C ASP A 302 9.23 -10.28 11.45
N LEU A 303 8.70 -11.46 11.78
CA LEU A 303 8.29 -12.49 10.81
C LEU A 303 6.91 -12.24 10.17
N GLN A 304 6.09 -11.34 10.71
CA GLN A 304 4.73 -11.11 10.24
C GLN A 304 4.69 -10.11 9.08
N ASN A 305 5.65 -9.17 9.04
CA ASN A 305 5.64 -8.04 8.11
C ASN A 305 6.94 -7.93 7.31
N THR A 306 7.34 -9.05 6.72
CA THR A 306 8.64 -9.22 6.08
C THR A 306 8.83 -8.44 4.77
N TYR A 307 7.77 -8.12 4.02
CA TYR A 307 7.92 -7.56 2.67
C TYR A 307 7.00 -6.39 2.37
N GLY A 308 7.54 -5.33 1.79
CA GLY A 308 6.80 -4.13 1.40
C GLY A 308 7.74 -2.99 1.03
N ILE A 309 7.21 -1.77 1.10
CA ILE A 309 8.05 -0.57 1.15
C ILE A 309 8.12 -0.15 2.62
N PHE A 310 9.31 0.13 3.11
CA PHE A 310 9.55 0.46 4.50
C PHE A 310 10.02 1.90 4.63
N ALA A 311 9.56 2.56 5.68
CA ALA A 311 10.17 3.74 6.28
C ALA A 311 10.61 3.37 7.70
N SER A 312 11.36 4.25 8.37
CA SER A 312 11.72 4.08 9.77
C SER A 312 11.44 5.36 10.52
N SER A 313 10.82 5.28 11.68
CA SER A 313 10.47 6.45 12.48
C SER A 313 10.78 6.25 13.96
N ASP A 314 10.87 7.35 14.71
CA ASP A 314 10.91 7.31 16.17
C ASP A 314 9.62 6.68 16.71
N GLN A 315 9.72 5.61 17.51
CA GLN A 315 8.56 4.88 18.03
C GLN A 315 7.65 5.71 18.95
N ASN A 316 8.12 6.84 19.50
CA ASN A 316 7.31 7.75 20.29
C ASN A 316 6.63 8.83 19.43
N ASN A 317 7.03 8.92 18.16
CA ASN A 317 6.39 9.74 17.14
C ASN A 317 6.13 8.86 15.89
N PRO A 318 5.44 7.71 16.03
CA PRO A 318 5.18 6.84 14.90
C PRO A 318 4.24 7.55 13.92
N LEU A 319 4.25 7.10 12.67
CA LEU A 319 3.26 7.53 11.68
C LEU A 319 1.85 7.24 12.25
N PRO A 320 0.87 8.17 12.15
CA PRO A 320 -0.37 8.15 12.92
C PRO A 320 -1.24 6.90 12.76
N VAL A 321 -2.07 6.70 13.78
CA VAL A 321 -3.10 5.67 14.02
C VAL A 321 -3.97 5.33 12.80
N GLU A 322 -4.11 4.04 12.50
CA GLU A 322 -5.01 3.57 11.45
C GLU A 322 -6.29 2.93 12.01
N LEU A 323 -7.43 3.57 11.73
CA LEU A 323 -8.75 2.97 11.88
C LEU A 323 -8.89 1.80 10.91
N ARG A 324 -8.84 0.58 11.42
CA ARG A 324 -8.87 -0.66 10.63
C ARG A 324 -10.24 -0.93 10.04
N GLU A 325 -11.29 -0.76 10.84
CA GLU A 325 -12.67 -1.00 10.42
C GLU A 325 -13.63 -0.10 11.16
N PHE A 326 -14.71 0.30 10.50
CA PHE A 326 -15.86 0.95 11.12
C PHE A 326 -17.13 0.47 10.43
N THR A 327 -18.06 -0.04 11.22
CA THR A 327 -19.36 -0.55 10.77
C THR A 327 -20.46 0.05 11.63
N ALA A 328 -21.62 0.29 11.02
CA ALA A 328 -22.83 0.70 11.70
C ALA A 328 -24.00 -0.08 11.10
N ARG A 329 -24.87 -0.64 11.94
CA ARG A 329 -26.04 -1.41 11.49
C ARG A 329 -27.24 -1.14 12.38
N ALA A 330 -28.43 -1.18 11.78
CA ALA A 330 -29.68 -1.15 12.53
C ALA A 330 -29.91 -2.51 13.19
N GLN A 331 -30.39 -2.49 14.42
CA GLN A 331 -30.92 -3.66 15.10
C GLN A 331 -32.17 -3.20 15.87
N GLU A 332 -33.34 -3.69 15.44
CA GLU A 332 -34.64 -3.22 15.91
C GLU A 332 -34.80 -1.69 15.81
N THR A 333 -34.78 -0.99 16.95
CA THR A 333 -34.95 0.46 17.03
C THR A 333 -33.65 1.22 17.30
N GLU A 334 -32.51 0.52 17.35
CA GLU A 334 -31.20 1.05 17.75
C GLU A 334 -30.17 0.92 16.61
N ALA A 335 -29.13 1.76 16.63
CA ALA A 335 -27.96 1.57 15.78
C ALA A 335 -26.78 1.02 16.59
N PHE A 336 -26.17 -0.06 16.12
CA PHE A 336 -24.97 -0.65 16.70
C PHE A 336 -23.77 -0.27 15.84
N LEU A 337 -22.81 0.41 16.46
CA LEU A 337 -21.57 0.85 15.84
C LEU A 337 -20.41 0.05 16.41
N ASN A 338 -19.58 -0.52 15.54
CA ASN A 338 -18.38 -1.25 15.93
C ASN A 338 -17.19 -0.77 15.10
N TRP A 339 -16.06 -0.57 15.76
CA TRP A 339 -14.80 -0.26 15.08
C TRP A 339 -13.61 -0.90 15.76
N ALA A 340 -12.52 -1.01 15.00
CA ALA A 340 -11.25 -1.42 15.52
C ALA A 340 -10.14 -0.52 15.00
N THR A 341 -9.15 -0.27 15.85
CA THR A 341 -7.87 0.35 15.49
C THR A 341 -6.82 -0.74 15.36
N ALA A 342 -5.85 -0.55 14.45
CA ALA A 342 -4.69 -1.44 14.37
C ALA A 342 -3.66 -1.11 15.46
N SER A 343 -3.47 0.18 15.71
CA SER A 343 -2.63 0.79 16.74
C SER A 343 -3.24 2.14 17.13
N GLU A 344 -2.78 2.73 18.23
CA GLU A 344 -3.16 4.06 18.69
C GLU A 344 -1.91 4.80 19.15
N LEU A 345 -1.88 6.12 18.97
CA LEU A 345 -0.82 7.01 19.40
C LEU A 345 -1.51 8.23 19.97
N ASN A 346 -1.29 8.48 21.26
CA ASN A 346 -1.84 9.63 21.95
C ASN A 346 -3.37 9.77 21.74
N ASN A 347 -4.09 8.67 21.52
CA ASN A 347 -5.50 8.72 21.20
C ASN A 347 -6.30 9.04 22.46
N GLU A 348 -6.88 10.23 22.51
CA GLU A 348 -7.81 10.63 23.57
C GLU A 348 -9.08 9.77 23.47
N GLY A 349 -9.58 9.58 22.25
CA GLY A 349 -10.71 8.70 21.96
C GLY A 349 -11.52 9.12 20.75
N PHE A 350 -12.75 8.62 20.68
CA PHE A 350 -13.62 8.76 19.52
C PHE A 350 -14.92 9.46 19.90
N PHE A 351 -15.19 10.58 19.25
CA PHE A 351 -16.52 11.15 19.21
C PHE A 351 -17.37 10.39 18.21
N VAL A 352 -18.46 9.81 18.69
CA VAL A 352 -19.45 9.17 17.83
C VAL A 352 -20.42 10.23 17.36
N GLU A 353 -20.53 10.41 16.06
CA GLU A 353 -21.34 11.48 15.47
C GLU A 353 -22.37 10.90 14.51
N VAL A 354 -23.55 11.53 14.46
CA VAL A 354 -24.65 11.16 13.59
C VAL A 354 -25.16 12.36 12.81
N SER A 355 -25.68 12.12 11.63
CA SER A 355 -26.37 13.09 10.80
C SER A 355 -27.62 12.47 10.18
N VAL A 356 -28.66 13.27 9.98
CA VAL A 356 -29.88 12.89 9.23
C VAL A 356 -29.85 13.39 7.78
N ASP A 357 -28.88 14.23 7.43
CA ASP A 357 -28.77 14.88 6.11
C ASP A 357 -27.40 14.68 5.44
N SER A 358 -26.51 13.91 6.08
CA SER A 358 -25.10 13.65 5.72
C SER A 358 -24.18 14.89 5.72
N LYS A 359 -24.67 16.06 6.15
CA LYS A 359 -23.94 17.34 6.11
C LYS A 359 -23.65 17.85 7.51
N THR A 360 -24.68 17.95 8.34
CA THR A 360 -24.56 18.43 9.72
C THR A 360 -24.52 17.25 10.65
N PHE A 361 -23.37 17.04 11.29
CA PHE A 361 -23.13 15.97 12.24
C PHE A 361 -23.26 16.49 13.67
N GLN A 362 -24.04 15.78 14.48
CA GLN A 362 -24.17 16.01 15.91
C GLN A 362 -23.46 14.91 16.70
N ARG A 363 -22.84 15.27 17.83
CA ARG A 363 -22.19 14.32 18.73
C ARG A 363 -23.23 13.55 19.53
N LEU A 364 -23.14 12.22 19.51
CA LEU A 364 -23.93 11.30 20.34
C LEU A 364 -23.21 10.95 21.64
N GLY A 365 -21.90 10.77 21.59
CA GLY A 365 -21.13 10.32 22.73
C GLY A 365 -19.64 10.41 22.50
N PHE A 366 -18.88 9.98 23.50
CA PHE A 366 -17.43 9.84 23.41
C PHE A 366 -17.03 8.50 24.02
N VAL A 367 -16.18 7.77 23.31
CA VAL A 367 -15.60 6.51 23.76
C VAL A 367 -14.10 6.75 23.91
N ALA A 368 -13.61 6.67 25.15
CA ALA A 368 -12.20 6.89 25.44
C ALA A 368 -11.32 5.87 24.70
N GLY A 369 -10.22 6.36 24.13
CA GLY A 369 -9.20 5.52 23.51
C GLY A 369 -8.35 4.80 24.54
N ARG A 370 -7.31 4.11 24.08
CA ARG A 370 -6.28 3.48 24.93
C ARG A 370 -4.99 4.29 24.97
N GLY A 371 -5.00 5.55 24.53
CA GLY A 371 -3.81 6.39 24.46
C GLY A 371 -2.86 5.90 23.37
N THR A 372 -1.67 5.45 23.77
CA THR A 372 -0.68 4.89 22.85
C THR A 372 -0.61 3.37 23.02
N THR A 373 -0.97 2.63 21.99
CA THR A 373 -0.91 1.16 21.96
C THR A 373 -0.52 0.68 20.56
N SER A 374 0.36 -0.31 20.49
CA SER A 374 0.71 -1.00 19.23
C SER A 374 -0.17 -2.23 18.96
N SER A 375 -1.14 -2.52 19.85
CA SER A 375 -2.03 -3.68 19.74
C SER A 375 -3.43 -3.25 19.31
N ALA A 376 -4.06 -4.06 18.46
CA ALA A 376 -5.38 -3.78 17.93
C ALA A 376 -6.42 -3.64 19.05
N GLN A 377 -7.17 -2.54 19.04
CA GLN A 377 -8.25 -2.31 20.00
C GLN A 377 -9.60 -2.42 19.32
N LYS A 378 -10.61 -2.86 20.06
CA LYS A 378 -11.99 -2.97 19.60
C LYS A 378 -12.90 -2.12 20.46
N TYR A 379 -13.84 -1.48 19.81
CA TYR A 379 -14.75 -0.54 20.43
C TYR A 379 -16.17 -0.75 19.90
N GLN A 380 -17.13 -0.38 20.73
CA GLN A 380 -18.54 -0.44 20.41
C GLN A 380 -19.26 0.77 20.97
N PHE A 381 -20.31 1.22 20.28
CA PHE A 381 -21.24 2.23 20.75
C PHE A 381 -22.65 1.87 20.28
N THR A 382 -23.64 1.99 21.17
CA THR A 382 -25.05 1.77 20.84
C THR A 382 -25.81 3.08 20.90
N ASP A 383 -26.46 3.40 19.79
CA ASP A 383 -27.31 4.55 19.66
C ASP A 383 -28.77 4.19 19.94
N LEU A 384 -29.19 4.36 21.20
CA LEU A 384 -30.49 3.93 21.71
C LEU A 384 -31.64 4.73 21.06
N GLY A 385 -32.66 4.02 20.59
CA GLY A 385 -33.84 4.63 19.98
C GLY A 385 -33.55 5.40 18.69
N ALA A 386 -32.43 5.11 18.01
CA ALA A 386 -32.04 5.72 16.75
C ALA A 386 -33.19 5.78 15.73
N ALA A 387 -34.05 4.75 15.64
CA ALA A 387 -35.18 4.73 14.70
C ALA A 387 -36.15 5.93 14.82
N ARG A 388 -36.18 6.62 15.96
CA ARG A 388 -37.02 7.81 16.19
C ARG A 388 -36.54 9.05 15.43
N ARG A 389 -35.26 9.11 15.04
CA ARG A 389 -34.66 10.24 14.33
C ARG A 389 -34.95 10.26 12.83
N GLY A 390 -35.31 9.13 12.25
CA GLY A 390 -35.60 9.02 10.82
C GLY A 390 -35.30 7.64 10.26
N SER A 391 -35.75 7.42 9.03
CA SER A 391 -35.56 6.17 8.30
C SER A 391 -34.13 5.94 7.83
N VAL A 392 -33.35 7.00 7.60
CA VAL A 392 -31.94 6.91 7.18
C VAL A 392 -31.10 7.83 8.06
N GLN A 393 -29.98 7.32 8.55
CA GLN A 393 -29.02 8.05 9.36
C GLN A 393 -27.60 7.75 8.90
N TYR A 394 -26.72 8.73 9.09
CA TYR A 394 -25.31 8.68 8.69
C TYR A 394 -24.44 8.79 9.91
N TYR A 395 -23.56 7.84 10.13
CA TYR A 395 -22.67 7.79 11.28
C TYR A 395 -21.22 7.94 10.85
N ARG A 396 -20.43 8.63 11.67
CA ARG A 396 -18.97 8.69 11.54
C ARG A 396 -18.31 8.72 12.91
N LEU A 397 -17.03 8.39 12.94
CA LEU A 397 -16.17 8.61 14.09
C LEU A 397 -15.33 9.85 13.81
N ARG A 398 -15.23 10.72 14.80
CA ARG A 398 -14.18 11.75 14.88
C ARG A 398 -13.22 11.34 15.98
N GLN A 399 -12.10 10.74 15.59
CA GLN A 399 -10.99 10.44 16.49
C GLN A 399 -10.34 11.74 16.92
N ARG A 400 -9.95 11.83 18.19
CA ARG A 400 -9.20 12.94 18.75
C ARG A 400 -7.96 12.43 19.45
N ASP A 401 -6.84 13.08 19.17
CA ASP A 401 -5.58 12.83 19.87
C ASP A 401 -5.45 13.80 21.07
N THR A 402 -4.58 13.50 22.03
CA THR A 402 -4.42 14.28 23.28
C THR A 402 -3.93 15.70 23.06
N ASP A 403 -3.40 16.01 21.88
CA ASP A 403 -3.01 17.36 21.47
C ASP A 403 -4.17 18.16 20.83
N GLY A 404 -5.34 17.53 20.68
CA GLY A 404 -6.55 18.12 20.11
C GLY A 404 -6.72 17.92 18.60
N THR A 405 -5.79 17.23 17.93
CA THR A 405 -5.89 16.90 16.49
C THR A 405 -7.05 15.95 16.24
N ASP A 406 -7.84 16.21 15.19
CA ASP A 406 -9.03 15.44 14.85
C ASP A 406 -8.86 14.69 13.51
N HIS A 407 -9.21 13.40 13.48
CA HIS A 407 -9.26 12.54 12.29
C HIS A 407 -10.67 11.95 12.12
N TYR A 408 -11.13 11.75 10.87
CA TYR A 408 -12.48 11.28 10.60
C TYR A 408 -12.50 9.93 9.89
N SER A 409 -13.43 9.05 10.30
CA SER A 409 -13.72 7.81 9.58
C SER A 409 -14.49 8.07 8.28
N PRO A 410 -14.58 7.08 7.38
CA PRO A 410 -15.64 7.02 6.39
C PRO A 410 -17.03 7.07 7.05
N VAL A 411 -18.01 7.63 6.35
CA VAL A 411 -19.41 7.66 6.81
C VAL A 411 -20.07 6.31 6.55
N ARG A 412 -20.90 5.86 7.51
CA ARG A 412 -21.71 4.64 7.41
C ARG A 412 -23.19 4.98 7.47
N THR A 413 -23.94 4.50 6.48
CA THR A 413 -25.38 4.71 6.39
C THR A 413 -26.11 3.57 7.08
N VAL A 414 -27.05 3.91 7.95
CA VAL A 414 -27.95 2.97 8.63
C VAL A 414 -29.38 3.30 8.22
N SER A 415 -30.12 2.28 7.77
CA SER A 415 -31.53 2.40 7.41
C SER A 415 -32.40 1.63 8.38
N PHE A 416 -33.44 2.28 8.89
CA PHE A 416 -34.45 1.69 9.77
C PHE A 416 -35.71 1.40 8.95
N PRO A 417 -36.18 0.14 8.92
CA PRO A 417 -37.46 -0.19 8.31
C PRO A 417 -38.58 0.57 9.04
N GLN A 418 -39.21 1.51 8.36
CA GLN A 418 -40.42 2.14 8.87
C GLN A 418 -41.58 1.17 8.61
N LYS A 419 -42.38 0.87 9.65
CA LYS A 419 -43.69 0.26 9.42
C LYS A 419 -44.50 1.25 8.57
N THR A 420 -44.94 0.80 7.41
CA THR A 420 -45.64 1.62 6.40
C THR A 420 -46.81 2.37 7.02
N ALA A 421 -46.97 3.63 6.62
CA ALA A 421 -47.91 4.59 7.18
C ALA A 421 -49.39 4.15 7.10
N GLY A 422 -50.09 4.35 8.23
CA GLY A 422 -51.49 4.77 8.30
C GLY A 422 -52.57 3.76 7.88
N SER A 423 -53.04 2.93 8.81
CA SER A 423 -54.42 2.40 8.73
C SER A 423 -55.33 3.21 9.64
N LEU A 424 -56.52 3.58 9.15
CA LEU A 424 -57.62 4.14 9.93
C LEU A 424 -58.79 3.17 9.77
N THR A 425 -59.22 2.53 10.85
CA THR A 425 -60.41 1.68 10.87
C THR A 425 -61.28 2.00 12.09
N ALA A 426 -62.55 1.63 12.03
CA ALA A 426 -63.48 1.77 13.15
C ALA A 426 -64.22 0.45 13.34
N ALA A 427 -64.28 -0.03 14.59
CA ALA A 427 -64.90 -1.31 14.95
C ALA A 427 -65.68 -1.22 16.28
N PRO A 428 -66.82 -1.93 16.42
CA PRO A 428 -67.49 -2.68 15.36
C PRO A 428 -68.11 -1.73 14.32
N ASN A 429 -68.27 -2.24 13.11
CA ASN A 429 -68.90 -1.53 12.01
C ASN A 429 -69.68 -2.54 11.16
N PRO A 430 -71.03 -2.52 11.17
CA PRO A 430 -71.91 -1.50 11.76
C PRO A 430 -71.94 -1.45 13.31
N THR A 431 -72.43 -0.35 13.88
CA THR A 431 -72.65 -0.17 15.33
C THR A 431 -73.89 0.68 15.65
N ARG A 432 -74.46 0.55 16.86
CA ARG A 432 -75.61 1.37 17.31
C ARG A 432 -75.20 2.65 18.06
N SER A 433 -74.15 2.58 18.87
CA SER A 433 -73.80 3.67 19.81
C SER A 433 -72.31 3.82 20.10
N GLN A 434 -71.54 2.74 20.18
CA GLN A 434 -70.12 2.76 20.57
C GLN A 434 -69.24 2.14 19.49
N TYR A 435 -68.07 2.75 19.25
CA TYR A 435 -67.05 2.22 18.34
C TYR A 435 -65.66 2.61 18.83
N THR A 436 -64.65 1.87 18.40
CA THR A 436 -63.23 2.16 18.64
C THR A 436 -62.58 2.51 17.32
N VAL A 437 -61.91 3.65 17.28
CA VAL A 437 -61.07 4.05 16.15
C VAL A 437 -59.67 3.48 16.35
N HIS A 438 -59.21 2.69 15.38
CA HIS A 438 -57.86 2.15 15.34
C HIS A 438 -57.03 2.94 14.33
N LEU A 439 -55.89 3.47 14.79
CA LEU A 439 -55.00 4.35 14.03
C LEU A 439 -53.54 3.95 14.23
N THR A 440 -52.75 3.91 13.17
CA THR A 440 -51.29 3.70 13.25
C THR A 440 -50.55 4.97 12.85
N ALA A 441 -49.64 5.44 13.71
CA ALA A 441 -48.80 6.61 13.46
C ALA A 441 -47.30 6.25 13.53
N ALA A 442 -46.49 6.79 12.63
CA ALA A 442 -45.04 6.57 12.60
C ALA A 442 -44.31 7.30 13.74
N ARG A 443 -44.92 8.37 14.26
CA ARG A 443 -44.40 9.18 15.37
C ARG A 443 -45.54 9.74 16.22
N ALA A 444 -45.21 10.14 17.44
CA ALA A 444 -46.13 10.90 18.28
C ALA A 444 -46.47 12.24 17.61
N GLN A 445 -47.75 12.53 17.44
CA GLN A 445 -48.23 13.72 16.76
C GLN A 445 -49.66 14.05 17.18
N THR A 446 -50.03 15.33 17.10
CA THR A 446 -51.42 15.76 17.28
C THR A 446 -52.11 15.81 15.93
N ILE A 447 -53.25 15.14 15.79
CA ILE A 447 -54.06 15.13 14.57
C ILE A 447 -55.46 15.69 14.83
N GLN A 448 -56.18 15.97 13.75
CA GLN A 448 -57.62 16.24 13.79
C GLN A 448 -58.37 15.06 13.19
N LEU A 449 -59.21 14.39 13.99
CA LEU A 449 -60.15 13.40 13.48
C LEU A 449 -61.46 14.11 13.14
N THR A 450 -61.90 13.99 11.89
CA THR A 450 -63.14 14.60 11.38
C THR A 450 -64.14 13.53 11.00
N ILE A 451 -65.40 13.76 11.31
CA ILE A 451 -66.52 12.88 10.99
C ILE A 451 -67.49 13.67 10.12
N HIS A 452 -67.81 13.15 8.95
CA HIS A 452 -68.83 13.71 8.06
C HIS A 452 -69.99 12.73 7.89
N ASP A 453 -71.20 13.25 7.66
CA ASP A 453 -72.34 12.42 7.28
C ASP A 453 -72.31 12.04 5.78
N ALA A 454 -73.30 11.28 5.32
CA ALA A 454 -73.42 10.83 3.93
C ALA A 454 -73.56 11.97 2.90
N LEU A 455 -73.94 13.18 3.34
CA LEU A 455 -74.04 14.38 2.49
C LEU A 455 -72.76 15.23 2.56
N GLY A 456 -71.74 14.79 3.29
CA GLY A 456 -70.47 15.50 3.47
C GLY A 456 -70.55 16.64 4.50
N ARG A 457 -71.63 16.75 5.27
CA ARG A 457 -71.76 17.76 6.32
C ARG A 457 -70.90 17.35 7.52
N LEU A 458 -70.17 18.30 8.11
CA LEU A 458 -69.35 18.05 9.29
C LEU A 458 -70.23 17.73 10.50
N VAL A 459 -69.97 16.58 11.12
CA VAL A 459 -70.69 16.06 12.29
C VAL A 459 -69.87 16.26 13.56
N SER A 460 -68.57 16.00 13.50
CA SER A 460 -67.66 16.18 14.64
C SER A 460 -66.23 16.39 14.16
N GLN A 461 -65.46 17.13 14.96
CA GLN A 461 -64.04 17.35 14.78
C GLN A 461 -63.35 17.34 16.14
N VAL A 462 -62.41 16.42 16.34
CA VAL A 462 -61.76 16.19 17.64
C VAL A 462 -60.24 16.19 17.48
N PRO A 463 -59.50 17.04 18.22
CA PRO A 463 -58.05 16.95 18.30
C PRO A 463 -57.65 15.71 19.11
N MET A 464 -56.68 14.95 18.61
CA MET A 464 -56.20 13.73 19.27
C MET A 464 -54.68 13.68 19.30
N LEU A 465 -54.12 13.31 20.45
CA LEU A 465 -52.70 13.03 20.59
C LEU A 465 -52.45 11.55 20.31
N LEU A 466 -51.74 11.25 19.22
CA LEU A 466 -51.30 9.90 18.90
C LEU A 466 -49.92 9.63 19.49
N GLN A 467 -49.71 8.40 19.95
CA GLN A 467 -48.39 7.84 20.20
C GLN A 467 -47.87 7.16 18.93
N ALA A 468 -46.55 6.97 18.85
CA ALA A 468 -45.96 6.15 17.79
C ALA A 468 -46.44 4.69 17.92
N GLY A 469 -46.81 4.06 16.81
CA GLY A 469 -47.41 2.73 16.78
C GLY A 469 -48.94 2.76 16.70
N GLU A 470 -49.58 1.73 17.25
CA GLU A 470 -51.04 1.59 17.23
C GLU A 470 -51.72 2.39 18.35
N ASN A 471 -52.81 3.05 18.01
CA ASN A 471 -53.65 3.84 18.90
C ASN A 471 -55.09 3.30 18.81
N GLN A 472 -55.74 3.15 19.97
CA GLN A 472 -57.13 2.71 20.07
C GLN A 472 -57.92 3.77 20.84
N LEU A 473 -58.95 4.31 20.19
CA LEU A 473 -59.66 5.48 20.69
C LEU A 473 -61.16 5.17 20.74
N PRO A 474 -61.68 4.85 21.94
CA PRO A 474 -63.11 4.64 22.14
C PRO A 474 -63.88 5.93 21.85
N ALA A 475 -65.00 5.80 21.14
CA ALA A 475 -65.88 6.89 20.75
C ALA A 475 -67.35 6.45 20.81
N THR A 476 -68.24 7.42 20.92
CA THR A 476 -69.69 7.22 20.95
C THR A 476 -70.38 8.12 19.94
N PHE A 477 -71.48 7.64 19.37
CA PHE A 477 -72.40 8.51 18.65
C PHE A 477 -73.27 9.29 19.64
N ASP A 478 -73.59 10.53 19.31
CA ASP A 478 -74.59 11.33 20.01
C ASP A 478 -75.99 10.71 19.81
N ALA A 479 -76.82 10.72 20.85
CA ALA A 479 -78.19 10.24 20.80
C ALA A 479 -79.03 10.93 19.70
N GLN A 480 -78.73 12.19 19.36
CA GLN A 480 -79.45 12.96 18.33
C GLN A 480 -78.94 12.73 16.89
N GLN A 481 -77.81 12.05 16.71
CA GLN A 481 -77.28 11.77 15.38
C GLN A 481 -78.15 10.72 14.65
N PRO A 482 -78.53 10.94 13.37
CA PRO A 482 -79.33 9.97 12.63
C PRO A 482 -78.63 8.63 12.37
N VAL A 483 -79.42 7.58 12.18
CA VAL A 483 -78.98 6.30 11.58
C VAL A 483 -78.49 6.59 10.16
N GLY A 484 -77.36 6.00 9.76
CA GLY A 484 -76.78 6.27 8.45
C GLY A 484 -75.27 6.02 8.34
N VAL A 485 -74.70 6.43 7.21
CA VAL A 485 -73.28 6.26 6.89
C VAL A 485 -72.50 7.53 7.25
N TYR A 486 -71.36 7.32 7.90
CA TYR A 486 -70.41 8.35 8.30
C TYR A 486 -69.03 8.08 7.70
N LEU A 487 -68.31 9.15 7.37
CA LEU A 487 -66.94 9.11 6.87
C LEU A 487 -66.00 9.74 7.89
N LEU A 488 -65.11 8.92 8.44
CA LEU A 488 -64.03 9.35 9.34
C LEU A 488 -62.81 9.69 8.50
N THR A 489 -62.21 10.86 8.72
CA THR A 489 -61.00 11.31 8.02
C THR A 489 -59.98 11.90 9.00
N ALA A 490 -58.71 11.56 8.83
CA ALA A 490 -57.60 12.11 9.61
C ALA A 490 -56.37 12.33 8.72
N VAL A 491 -55.55 13.33 9.04
CA VAL A 491 -54.22 13.50 8.44
C VAL A 491 -53.18 12.98 9.42
N VAL A 492 -52.52 11.88 9.07
CA VAL A 492 -51.52 11.20 9.91
C VAL A 492 -50.23 11.11 9.11
N ASP A 493 -49.13 11.61 9.66
CA ASP A 493 -47.81 11.61 8.99
C ASP A 493 -47.82 12.24 7.59
N GLY A 494 -48.68 13.25 7.39
CA GLY A 494 -48.85 13.93 6.09
C GLY A 494 -49.74 13.19 5.09
N GLN A 495 -50.30 12.03 5.45
CA GLN A 495 -51.24 11.27 4.62
C GLN A 495 -52.68 11.43 5.09
N VAL A 496 -53.61 11.60 4.14
CA VAL A 496 -55.04 11.64 4.42
C VAL A 496 -55.57 10.20 4.50
N LEU A 497 -55.95 9.76 5.68
CA LEU A 497 -56.57 8.46 5.94
C LEU A 497 -58.08 8.61 6.05
N ARG A 498 -58.83 7.64 5.54
CA ARG A 498 -60.30 7.65 5.55
C ARG A 498 -60.87 6.28 5.84
N THR A 499 -61.98 6.23 6.57
CA THR A 499 -62.75 4.99 6.76
C THR A 499 -64.24 5.26 6.86
N ARG A 500 -65.05 4.30 6.44
CA ARG A 500 -66.51 4.38 6.49
C ARG A 500 -67.00 3.72 7.77
N LEU A 501 -67.94 4.35 8.47
CA LEU A 501 -68.62 3.81 9.65
C LEU A 501 -70.14 3.84 9.43
N VAL A 502 -70.84 2.76 9.76
CA VAL A 502 -72.29 2.63 9.62
C VAL A 502 -72.93 2.63 11.00
N ARG A 503 -73.86 3.55 11.23
CA ARG A 503 -74.75 3.56 12.39
C ARG A 503 -76.08 2.89 12.04
N GLU A 504 -76.52 1.95 12.87
CA GLU A 504 -77.82 1.23 12.76
C GLU A 504 -78.86 1.64 13.81
#